data_AF-A0A958FHZ8-F1
#
_entry.id   AF-A0A958FHZ8-F1
#
_cell.length_a   1.000
_cell.length_b   1.000
_cell.length_c   1.000
_cell.angle_alpha   90.00
_cell.angle_beta   90.00
_cell.angle_gamma   90.00
#
_symmetry.space_group_name_H-M   'P 1'
#
loop_
_entity.id
_entity.type
_entity.pdbx_description
1 polymer ?
#
loop_
_entity_poly.entity_id
_entity_poly.type
_entity_poly.pdbx_seq_one_letter_code
_entity_poly.pdbx_strand_id
1 'polypeptide(L)'
;AIRQKSLVPMVEALSEAGKLVVITTQCRRGAVDLNRYQNGMMMEKAGAIGARDMTTETTVVKLMHLLGNYGDNMAKVREMLTVPLAGEISDQLSVVSDQ
;
A
#
# COMPACT_ATOMS: atom_id res chain seq x y z
N ALA A 1 4.90 13.81 -22.89
CA ALA A 1 6.04 13.75 -21.95
C ALA A 1 5.70 13.09 -20.61
N ILE A 2 4.75 13.60 -19.80
CA ILE A 2 4.44 13.02 -18.46
C ILE A 2 3.75 11.65 -18.55
N ARG A 3 2.75 11.46 -19.44
CA ARG A 3 2.08 10.15 -19.63
C ARG A 3 3.02 9.02 -20.07
N GLN A 4 4.12 9.33 -20.76
CA GLN A 4 5.11 8.33 -21.19
C GLN A 4 5.99 7.79 -20.03
N LYS A 5 5.97 8.43 -18.85
CA LYS A 5 6.72 7.99 -17.66
C LYS A 5 5.79 7.55 -16.51
N SER A 6 4.51 7.30 -16.79
CA SER A 6 3.56 6.85 -15.77
C SER A 6 3.79 5.39 -15.40
N LEU A 7 3.77 5.09 -14.10
CA LEU A 7 3.79 3.71 -13.60
C LEU A 7 2.38 3.09 -13.53
N VAL A 8 1.31 3.88 -13.70
CA VAL A 8 -0.08 3.40 -13.61
C VAL A 8 -0.35 2.17 -14.49
N PRO A 9 0.05 2.14 -15.79
CA PRO A 9 -0.19 0.95 -16.62
C PRO A 9 0.54 -0.31 -16.13
N MET A 10 1.71 -0.13 -15.50
CA MET A 10 2.47 -1.23 -14.92
C MET A 10 1.78 -1.77 -13.66
N VAL A 11 1.28 -0.88 -12.80
CA VAL A 11 0.51 -1.28 -11.60
C VAL A 11 -0.76 -2.03 -12.00
N GLU A 12 -1.46 -1.56 -13.03
CA GLU A 12 -2.66 -2.20 -13.58
C GLU A 12 -2.33 -3.62 -14.08
N ALA A 13 -1.32 -3.76 -14.94
CA ALA A 13 -0.90 -5.06 -15.47
C ALA A 13 -0.46 -6.05 -14.36
N LEU A 14 0.26 -5.57 -13.33
CA LEU A 14 0.67 -6.41 -12.20
C LEU A 14 -0.53 -6.85 -11.37
N SER A 15 -1.48 -5.94 -11.13
CA SER A 15 -2.69 -6.23 -10.37
C SER A 15 -3.59 -7.23 -11.10
N GLU A 16 -3.76 -7.07 -12.42
CA GLU A 16 -4.47 -8.02 -13.29
C GLU A 16 -3.82 -9.40 -13.31
N ALA A 17 -2.48 -9.47 -13.22
CA ALA A 17 -1.72 -10.71 -13.08
C ALA A 17 -1.76 -11.31 -11.66
N GLY A 18 -2.61 -10.77 -10.76
CA GLY A 18 -2.76 -11.25 -9.39
C GLY A 18 -1.57 -10.95 -8.48
N LYS A 19 -0.71 -9.99 -8.84
CA LYS A 19 0.42 -9.54 -8.01
C LYS A 19 -0.02 -8.36 -7.13
N LEU A 20 0.51 -8.33 -5.91
CA LEU A 20 0.28 -7.21 -5.01
C LEU A 20 1.27 -6.09 -5.31
N VAL A 21 0.74 -4.87 -5.41
CA VAL A 21 1.53 -3.65 -5.47
C VAL A 21 1.20 -2.82 -4.23
N VAL A 22 2.20 -2.60 -3.38
CA VAL A 22 2.04 -1.85 -2.13
C VAL A 22 2.87 -0.59 -2.19
N ILE A 23 2.27 0.55 -1.85
CA ILE A 23 2.92 1.86 -1.86
C ILE A 23 3.21 2.29 -0.42
N THR A 24 4.49 2.49 -0.12
CA THR A 24 4.99 3.08 1.13
C THR A 24 5.48 4.52 0.89
N THR A 25 5.78 5.24 1.97
CA THR A 25 6.41 6.56 1.90
C THR A 25 7.92 6.46 2.14
N GLN A 26 8.69 7.34 1.50
CA GLN A 26 10.13 7.51 1.77
C GLN A 26 10.38 8.42 2.98
N CYS A 27 9.36 9.12 3.47
CA CYS A 27 9.46 9.93 4.66
C CYS A 27 9.69 9.02 5.88
N ARG A 28 10.58 9.41 6.80
CA ARG A 28 10.86 8.64 8.02
C ARG A 28 9.66 8.53 8.95
N ARG A 29 8.74 9.50 8.89
CA ARG A 29 7.48 9.55 9.64
C ARG A 29 6.39 10.09 8.73
N GLY A 30 5.18 9.58 8.90
CA GLY A 30 4.01 9.94 8.12
C GLY A 30 3.28 8.69 7.63
N ALA A 31 2.21 8.90 6.88
CA ALA A 31 1.43 7.82 6.30
C ALA A 31 1.13 8.09 4.83
N VAL A 32 0.94 6.99 4.10
CA VAL A 32 0.43 7.00 2.73
C VAL A 32 -1.09 7.11 2.76
N ASP A 33 -1.59 8.18 2.14
CA ASP A 33 -3.00 8.34 1.78
C ASP A 33 -3.09 8.50 0.26
N LEU A 34 -3.53 7.44 -0.42
CA LEU A 34 -3.68 7.44 -1.88
C LEU A 34 -4.87 8.30 -2.33
N ASN A 35 -5.84 8.59 -1.47
CA ASN A 35 -7.02 9.37 -1.82
C ASN A 35 -6.79 10.89 -1.79
N ARG A 36 -5.66 11.34 -1.23
CA ARG A 36 -5.37 12.77 -1.06
C ARG A 36 -5.10 13.52 -2.36
N TYR A 37 -4.48 12.87 -3.35
CA TYR A 37 -4.07 13.50 -4.60
C TYR A 37 -4.41 12.65 -5.83
N GLN A 38 -4.62 13.31 -6.97
CA GLN A 38 -5.04 12.66 -8.22
C GLN A 38 -4.17 11.47 -8.62
N ASN A 39 -2.85 11.58 -8.48
CA ASN A 39 -1.94 10.48 -8.83
C ASN A 39 -2.09 9.27 -7.90
N GLY A 40 -2.33 9.49 -6.61
CA GLY A 40 -2.60 8.41 -5.65
C GLY A 40 -3.90 7.69 -6.00
N MET A 41 -4.96 8.45 -6.28
CA MET A 41 -6.25 7.89 -6.70
C MET A 41 -6.13 7.07 -7.98
N MET A 42 -5.27 7.49 -8.92
CA MET A 42 -4.98 6.70 -10.13
C MET A 42 -4.25 5.40 -9.81
N MET A 43 -3.28 5.40 -8.89
CA MET A 43 -2.59 4.17 -8.46
C MET A 43 -3.53 3.22 -7.74
N GLU A 44 -4.39 3.72 -6.85
CA GLU A 44 -5.39 2.91 -6.14
C GLU A 44 -6.39 2.30 -7.12
N LYS A 45 -6.90 3.07 -8.09
CA LYS A 45 -7.75 2.57 -9.17
C LYS A 45 -7.07 1.50 -10.02
N ALA A 46 -5.76 1.62 -10.24
CA ALA A 46 -4.97 0.61 -10.93
C ALA A 46 -4.66 -0.63 -10.08
N GLY A 47 -5.09 -0.66 -8.81
CA GLY A 47 -4.97 -1.83 -7.94
C GLY A 47 -3.87 -1.75 -6.89
N ALA A 48 -3.12 -0.65 -6.79
CA ALA A 48 -2.18 -0.47 -5.68
C ALA A 48 -2.88 -0.38 -4.32
N ILE A 49 -2.15 -0.71 -3.26
CA ILE A 49 -2.60 -0.62 -1.87
C ILE A 49 -1.67 0.31 -1.11
N GLY A 50 -2.22 1.26 -0.35
CA GLY A 50 -1.43 2.11 0.53
C GLY A 50 -1.00 1.37 1.80
N ALA A 51 0.27 1.47 2.18
CA ALA A 51 0.82 0.87 3.40
C ALA A 51 0.43 1.61 4.69
N ARG A 52 -0.38 2.67 4.60
CA ARG A 52 -0.70 3.58 5.71
C ARG A 52 0.58 4.11 6.36
N ASP A 53 0.70 4.04 7.68
CA ASP A 53 1.85 4.49 8.48
C ASP A 53 2.88 3.38 8.76
N MET A 54 2.74 2.20 8.15
CA MET A 54 3.77 1.16 8.25
C MET A 54 5.09 1.66 7.64
N THR A 55 6.20 1.31 8.30
CA THR A 55 7.52 1.44 7.67
C THR A 55 7.66 0.47 6.49
N THR A 56 8.65 0.72 5.63
CA THR A 56 8.91 -0.18 4.50
C THR A 56 9.34 -1.57 4.98
N GLU A 57 10.14 -1.65 6.03
CA GLU A 57 10.60 -2.90 6.64
C GLU A 57 9.41 -3.71 7.20
N THR A 58 8.53 -3.06 7.96
CA THR A 58 7.29 -3.65 8.47
C THR A 58 6.39 -4.15 7.35
N THR A 59 6.25 -3.36 6.27
CA THR A 59 5.45 -3.74 5.10
C THR A 59 5.99 -5.01 4.44
N VAL A 60 7.31 -5.12 4.28
CA VAL A 60 7.96 -6.32 3.72
C VAL A 60 7.74 -7.54 4.61
N VAL A 61 7.95 -7.42 5.93
CA VAL A 61 7.74 -8.52 6.88
C VAL A 61 6.28 -8.97 6.89
N LYS A 62 5.34 -8.02 6.88
CA LYS A 62 3.91 -8.33 6.83
C LYS A 62 3.52 -9.04 5.53
N LEU A 63 4.07 -8.63 4.39
CA LEU A 63 3.87 -9.32 3.11
C LEU A 63 4.42 -10.75 3.14
N MET A 64 5.64 -10.96 3.65
CA MET A 64 6.22 -12.31 3.80
C MET A 64 5.33 -13.19 4.69
N HIS A 65 4.87 -12.66 5.81
CA HIS A 65 3.99 -13.37 6.73
C HIS A 65 2.64 -13.74 6.09
N LEU A 66 1.96 -12.78 5.45
CA LEU A 66 0.65 -13.02 4.84
C LEU A 66 0.75 -13.96 3.64
N LEU A 67 1.77 -13.82 2.79
CA LEU A 67 1.98 -14.72 1.65
C LEU A 67 2.35 -16.13 2.11
N GLY A 68 3.08 -16.29 3.22
CA GLY A 68 3.39 -17.59 3.80
C GLY A 68 2.18 -18.32 4.38
N ASN A 69 1.17 -17.59 4.86
CA ASN A 69 -0.03 -18.17 5.48
C ASN A 69 -1.25 -18.26 4.55
N TYR A 70 -1.35 -17.35 3.56
CA TYR A 70 -2.54 -17.19 2.71
C TYR A 70 -2.18 -17.03 1.23
N GLY A 71 -1.00 -17.47 0.78
CA GLY A 71 -0.50 -17.25 -0.59
C GLY A 71 -1.33 -17.90 -1.70
N ASP A 72 -2.19 -18.87 -1.35
CA ASP A 72 -3.20 -19.47 -2.23
C ASP A 72 -4.47 -18.61 -2.37
N ASN A 73 -4.69 -17.66 -1.46
CA ASN A 73 -5.82 -16.74 -1.45
C ASN A 73 -5.36 -15.28 -1.45
N MET A 74 -4.97 -14.78 -2.62
CA MET A 74 -4.49 -13.41 -2.79
C MET A 74 -5.52 -12.33 -2.41
N ALA A 75 -6.82 -12.63 -2.50
CA ALA A 75 -7.86 -11.73 -2.02
C ALA A 75 -7.77 -11.56 -0.48
N LYS A 76 -7.51 -12.66 0.24
CA LYS A 76 -7.28 -12.62 1.68
C LYS A 76 -5.99 -11.88 2.04
N VAL A 77 -4.90 -12.09 1.31
CA VAL A 77 -3.65 -11.34 1.51
C VAL A 77 -3.89 -9.84 1.35
N ARG A 78 -4.61 -9.44 0.29
CA ARG A 78 -4.97 -8.04 0.02
C ARG A 78 -5.78 -7.42 1.15
N GLU A 79 -6.80 -8.12 1.62
CA GLU A 79 -7.65 -7.69 2.75
C GLU A 79 -6.79 -7.49 4.02
N MET A 80 -6.07 -8.55 4.41
CA MET A 80 -5.30 -8.60 5.67
C MET A 80 -4.13 -7.63 5.70
N LEU A 81 -3.62 -7.17 4.55
CA LEU A 81 -2.54 -6.18 4.51
C LEU A 81 -2.93 -4.87 5.20
N THR A 82 -4.22 -4.50 5.18
CA THR A 82 -4.72 -3.25 5.77
C THR A 82 -5.30 -3.41 7.17
N VAL A 83 -5.38 -4.65 7.67
CA VAL A 83 -5.86 -4.97 9.02
C VAL A 83 -4.68 -4.97 10.00
N PRO A 84 -4.71 -4.20 11.10
CA PRO A 84 -3.67 -4.26 12.12
C PRO A 84 -3.57 -5.66 12.74
N LEU A 85 -2.36 -6.21 12.86
CA LEU A 85 -2.11 -7.55 13.43
C LEU A 85 -1.30 -7.51 14.72
N ALA A 86 -0.40 -6.54 14.84
CA ALA A 86 0.56 -6.42 15.94
C ALA A 86 0.82 -4.95 16.32
N GLY A 87 -0.08 -4.03 15.97
CA GLY A 87 0.05 -2.59 16.23
C GLY A 87 0.88 -1.83 15.19
N GLU A 88 1.07 -2.42 14.01
CA GLU A 88 1.89 -1.87 12.94
C GLU A 88 1.19 -0.80 12.10
N ILE A 89 -0.12 -0.67 12.24
CA ILE A 89 -0.97 0.35 11.64
C ILE A 89 -1.69 1.07 12.79
N SER A 90 -1.66 2.40 12.80
CA SER A 90 -2.40 3.19 13.80
C SER A 90 -3.91 3.22 13.51
N ASP A 91 -4.73 3.17 14.55
CA ASP A 91 -6.20 3.25 14.47
C ASP A 91 -6.71 4.62 13.98
N GLN A 92 -5.89 5.67 14.14
CA GLN A 92 -6.15 7.00 13.63
C GLN A 92 -4.88 7.52 12.96
N LEU A 93 -5.03 7.99 11.71
CA LEU A 93 -4.13 8.97 11.13
C LEU A 93 -4.22 10.23 12.00
N SER A 94 -3.49 10.27 13.11
CA SER A 94 -3.40 11.46 13.93
C SER A 94 -2.77 12.52 13.05
N VAL A 95 -3.59 13.46 12.59
CA VAL A 95 -3.13 14.70 11.99
C VAL A 95 -2.23 15.33 13.05
N VAL A 96 -0.91 15.21 12.89
CA VAL A 96 0.02 16.03 13.63
C VAL A 96 -0.26 17.43 13.09
N SER A 97 -1.03 18.20 13.85
CA SER A 97 -1.00 19.65 13.71
C SER A 97 0.43 20.06 14.03
N ASP A 98 1.20 20.39 13.01
CA ASP A 98 2.46 21.11 13.19
C ASP A 98 2.15 22.37 14.01
N GLN A 99 2.63 22.40 15.25
CA GLN A 99 2.92 23.64 15.98
C GLN A 99 4.41 23.94 15.80
#